data_AF-A0A5D2IK37-F1
#
_entry.id   AF-A0A5D2IK37-F1
#
_cell.length_a   1.000
_cell.length_b   1.000
_cell.length_c   1.000
_cell.angle_alpha   90.00
_cell.angle_beta   90.00
_cell.angle_gamma   90.00
#
_symmetry.space_group_name_H-M   'P 1'
#
loop_
_entity.id
_entity.type
_entity.pdbx_description
1 polymer ?
#
loop_
_entity_poly.entity_id
_entity_poly.type
_entity_poly.pdbx_seq_one_letter_code
_entity_poly.pdbx_strand_id
1 'polypeptide(L)'
;MTSATPLFRSISNHKLPTPSSTTSPTKLSGESPQLSSASTQLHLGISVIIDSPLSHRTHLDRLISLAASAGARLLIVECRPSDEAKWRERLEGRDKSWHKPTSWEELQELIKGYGGCTEYDVGDVPKMVVDTTAPNLGVEELVSSVVRFIASS
;
A
#
# COMPACT_ATOMS: atom_id res chain seq x y z
N MET A 1 -1.96 22.00 -9.32
CA MET A 1 -1.13 20.82 -9.64
C MET A 1 -0.89 20.12 -8.33
N THR A 2 -1.75 19.18 -7.96
CA THR A 2 -1.76 18.61 -6.61
C THR A 2 -2.06 17.12 -6.77
N SER A 3 -1.03 16.32 -6.52
CA SER A 3 -1.00 14.86 -6.68
C SER A 3 -1.58 14.22 -5.42
N ALA A 4 -2.44 13.21 -5.60
CA ALA A 4 -3.22 12.60 -4.54
C ALA A 4 -2.82 11.12 -4.34
N THR A 5 -2.82 10.64 -3.10
CA THR A 5 -2.47 9.24 -2.76
C THR A 5 -3.60 8.61 -1.95
N PRO A 6 -4.29 7.55 -2.40
CA PRO A 6 -5.38 6.92 -1.68
C PRO A 6 -4.87 5.70 -0.89
N LEU A 7 -5.26 5.66 0.38
CA LEU A 7 -5.09 4.54 1.33
C LEU A 7 -6.41 3.76 1.40
N PHE A 8 -6.48 2.52 0.92
CA PHE A 8 -7.62 1.63 1.12
C PHE A 8 -7.20 0.22 1.50
N ARG A 9 -7.75 -0.29 2.60
CA ARG A 9 -7.41 -1.57 3.25
C ARG A 9 -8.43 -2.66 2.87
N SER A 10 -7.92 -3.86 2.60
CA SER A 10 -8.69 -5.08 2.28
C SER A 10 -9.34 -5.75 3.51
N ILE A 11 -10.51 -6.34 3.30
CA ILE A 11 -11.25 -7.21 4.23
C ILE A 11 -10.68 -8.63 4.12
N SER A 12 -10.39 -9.28 5.24
CA SER A 12 -10.36 -10.75 5.27
C SER A 12 -11.05 -11.24 6.54
N ASN A 13 -12.23 -11.82 6.34
CA ASN A 13 -12.98 -12.58 7.33
C ASN A 13 -12.49 -14.02 7.23
N HIS A 14 -11.79 -14.54 8.23
CA HIS A 14 -11.86 -15.95 8.64
C HIS A 14 -11.23 -16.13 10.04
N LYS A 15 -12.12 -16.33 11.00
CA LYS A 15 -11.99 -16.99 12.33
C LYS A 15 -10.57 -17.22 12.88
N LEU A 16 -10.16 -16.41 13.87
CA LEU A 16 -9.02 -16.68 14.75
C LEU A 16 -9.27 -17.88 15.68
N PRO A 17 -8.26 -18.70 15.99
CA PRO A 17 -8.19 -19.43 17.27
C PRO A 17 -7.82 -18.46 18.40
N THR A 18 -8.38 -18.70 19.59
CA THR A 18 -8.15 -17.94 20.84
C THR A 18 -6.69 -18.02 21.32
N PRO A 19 -6.18 -16.99 22.02
CA PRO A 19 -4.76 -16.89 22.36
C PRO A 19 -4.41 -17.70 23.60
N SER A 20 -3.28 -18.41 23.55
CA SER A 20 -2.54 -18.83 24.74
C SER A 20 -1.13 -18.23 24.71
N SER A 21 -0.89 -17.41 25.73
CA SER A 21 0.38 -17.19 26.43
C SER A 21 1.53 -16.51 25.68
N THR A 22 1.64 -15.21 25.99
CA THR A 22 2.84 -14.48 26.43
C THR A 22 4.19 -15.12 26.12
N THR A 23 4.92 -14.52 25.18
CA THR A 23 6.35 -14.23 25.34
C THR A 23 6.70 -12.99 24.53
N SER A 24 7.18 -11.95 25.21
CA SER A 24 7.92 -10.87 24.58
C SER A 24 9.28 -11.40 24.16
N PRO A 25 9.77 -11.09 22.96
CA PRO A 25 11.19 -10.76 22.86
C PRO A 25 11.44 -9.50 22.03
N THR A 26 12.24 -8.63 22.64
CA THR A 26 13.41 -8.00 22.03
C THR A 26 13.19 -7.10 20.81
N LYS A 27 13.34 -5.79 21.05
CA LYS A 27 13.69 -4.79 20.03
C LYS A 27 14.83 -5.32 19.15
N LEU A 28 14.51 -5.70 17.91
CA LEU A 28 15.48 -5.87 16.84
C LEU A 28 15.14 -4.86 15.74
N SER A 29 16.14 -4.00 15.48
CA SER A 29 16.40 -3.22 14.27
C SER A 29 15.24 -2.93 13.32
N GLY A 30 14.78 -1.67 13.29
CA GLY A 30 14.54 -0.88 12.07
C GLY A 30 13.53 -1.36 11.01
N GLU A 31 12.92 -2.53 11.13
CA GLU A 31 12.04 -3.11 10.12
C GLU A 31 10.57 -2.86 10.51
N SER A 32 9.78 -2.42 9.53
CA SER A 32 8.33 -2.30 9.70
C SER A 32 7.73 -3.71 9.84
N PRO A 33 6.74 -3.95 10.73
CA PRO A 33 6.16 -5.29 10.96
C PRO A 33 5.68 -6.01 9.69
N GLN A 34 5.37 -5.25 8.64
CA GLN A 34 4.96 -5.77 7.33
C GLN A 34 6.11 -6.44 6.57
N LEU A 35 7.35 -5.94 6.70
CA LEU A 35 8.50 -6.40 5.92
C LEU A 35 8.98 -7.79 6.38
N SER A 36 8.91 -8.08 7.68
CA SER A 36 9.30 -9.39 8.23
C SER A 36 8.36 -10.51 7.80
N SER A 37 7.05 -10.23 7.76
CA SER A 37 6.04 -11.17 7.27
C SER A 37 6.20 -11.43 5.77
N ALA A 38 6.41 -10.36 4.98
CA ALA A 38 6.65 -10.48 3.54
C ALA A 38 7.92 -11.30 3.24
N SER A 39 9.01 -11.06 3.99
CA SER A 39 10.24 -11.82 3.82
C SER A 39 10.04 -13.32 4.04
N THR A 40 9.36 -13.70 5.12
CA THR A 40 9.08 -15.11 5.40
C THR A 40 8.26 -15.75 4.29
N GLN A 41 7.21 -15.08 3.81
CA GLN A 41 6.36 -15.60 2.73
C GLN A 41 7.11 -15.75 1.40
N LEU A 42 7.94 -14.77 1.03
CA LEU A 42 8.72 -14.82 -0.21
C LEU A 42 9.73 -15.96 -0.20
N HIS A 43 10.42 -16.20 0.92
CA HIS A 43 11.36 -17.33 1.03
C HIS A 43 10.66 -18.71 1.00
N LEU A 44 9.35 -18.76 1.27
CA LEU A 44 8.52 -19.95 1.10
C LEU A 44 7.95 -20.08 -0.33
N GLY A 45 8.32 -19.19 -1.25
CA GLY A 45 7.82 -19.17 -2.63
C GLY A 45 6.40 -18.61 -2.78
N ILE A 46 5.88 -17.93 -1.76
CA ILE A 46 4.53 -17.35 -1.77
C ILE A 46 4.62 -15.89 -2.23
N SER A 47 3.87 -15.54 -3.28
CA SER A 47 3.76 -14.14 -3.74
C SER A 47 3.00 -13.28 -2.71
N VAL A 48 3.42 -12.02 -2.54
CA VAL A 48 2.89 -11.12 -1.51
C VAL A 48 2.39 -9.83 -2.14
N ILE A 49 1.22 -9.35 -1.67
CA ILE A 49 0.73 -7.99 -1.93
C ILE A 49 0.94 -7.18 -0.66
N ILE A 50 1.68 -6.08 -0.76
CA ILE A 50 1.91 -5.14 0.34
C ILE A 50 1.05 -3.91 0.08
N ASP A 51 -0.03 -3.77 0.86
CA ASP A 51 -0.91 -2.60 0.83
C ASP A 51 -0.44 -1.59 1.89
N SER A 52 0.48 -0.70 1.49
CA SER A 52 0.95 0.39 2.32
C SER A 52 1.37 1.60 1.50
N PRO A 53 1.29 2.83 2.08
CA PRO A 53 1.88 4.00 1.46
C PRO A 53 3.39 3.82 1.30
N LEU A 54 3.88 3.95 0.07
CA LEU A 54 5.31 3.96 -0.21
C LEU A 54 5.85 5.39 -0.13
N SER A 55 5.69 6.03 1.03
CA SER A 55 5.93 7.48 1.18
C SER A 55 7.39 7.91 1.26
N HIS A 56 8.34 6.97 1.30
CA HIS A 56 9.76 7.27 1.35
C HIS A 56 10.55 6.34 0.44
N ARG A 57 11.52 6.90 -0.29
CA ARG A 57 12.45 6.14 -1.15
C ARG A 57 13.15 5.00 -0.39
N THR A 58 13.49 5.21 0.89
CA THR A 58 14.12 4.17 1.72
C THR A 58 13.24 2.94 1.91
N HIS A 59 11.91 3.07 1.86
CA HIS A 59 11.01 1.91 1.86
C HIS A 59 11.07 1.16 0.53
N LEU A 60 11.13 1.88 -0.60
CA LEU A 60 11.34 1.25 -1.91
C LEU A 60 12.68 0.50 -1.95
N ASP A 61 13.77 1.12 -1.49
CA ASP A 61 15.10 0.49 -1.49
C ASP A 61 15.11 -0.82 -0.68
N ARG A 62 14.38 -0.87 0.44
CA ARG A 62 14.21 -2.09 1.23
C ARG A 62 13.40 -3.15 0.49
N LEU A 63 12.33 -2.78 -0.22
CA LEU A 63 11.55 -3.71 -1.04
C LEU A 63 12.35 -4.27 -2.20
N ILE A 64 13.18 -3.43 -2.85
CA ILE A 64 14.10 -3.87 -3.91
C ILE A 64 15.10 -4.88 -3.35
N SER A 65 15.73 -4.57 -2.22
CA SER A 65 16.68 -5.48 -1.57
C SER A 65 16.02 -6.80 -1.18
N LEU A 66 14.79 -6.76 -0.64
CA LEU A 66 14.05 -7.96 -0.24
C LEU A 66 13.67 -8.83 -1.44
N ALA A 67 13.18 -8.22 -2.52
CA ALA A 67 12.83 -8.93 -3.74
C ALA A 67 14.08 -9.60 -4.33
N ALA A 68 15.19 -8.88 -4.41
CA ALA A 68 16.46 -9.42 -4.87
C ALA A 68 16.95 -10.60 -4.01
N SER A 69 16.90 -10.50 -2.68
CA SER A 69 17.35 -11.57 -1.79
C SER A 69 16.50 -12.84 -1.89
N ALA A 70 15.20 -12.69 -2.17
CA ALA A 70 14.28 -13.80 -2.33
C ALA A 70 14.20 -14.33 -3.78
N GLY A 71 14.94 -13.74 -4.73
CA GLY A 71 14.82 -14.06 -6.16
C GLY A 71 13.43 -13.74 -6.73
N ALA A 72 12.70 -12.82 -6.11
CA ALA A 72 11.35 -12.43 -6.47
C ALA A 72 11.34 -11.18 -7.36
N ARG A 73 10.23 -11.00 -8.08
CA ARG A 73 9.97 -9.79 -8.87
C ARG A 73 9.22 -8.77 -8.02
N LEU A 74 9.60 -7.50 -8.12
CA LEU A 74 8.89 -6.38 -7.50
C LEU A 74 8.11 -5.62 -8.57
N LEU A 75 6.84 -5.36 -8.29
CA LEU A 75 5.98 -4.51 -9.11
C LEU A 75 5.32 -3.46 -8.21
N ILE A 76 5.06 -2.27 -8.76
CA ILE A 76 4.37 -1.19 -8.06
C ILE A 76 3.02 -0.93 -8.73
N VAL A 77 1.96 -0.97 -7.93
CA VAL A 77 0.63 -0.47 -8.32
C VAL A 77 0.34 0.74 -7.46
N GLU A 78 0.46 1.93 -8.04
CA GLU A 78 0.15 3.17 -7.35
C GLU A 78 -1.31 3.53 -7.61
N CYS A 79 -2.14 3.50 -6.58
CA CYS A 79 -3.43 4.13 -6.65
C CYS A 79 -3.24 5.66 -6.58
N ARG A 80 -3.87 6.45 -7.45
CA ARG A 80 -3.77 7.91 -7.48
C ARG A 80 -5.12 8.50 -7.93
N PRO A 81 -5.94 9.10 -7.06
CA PRO A 81 -7.24 9.61 -7.46
C PRO A 81 -7.07 10.91 -8.27
N SER A 82 -7.83 11.06 -9.34
CA SER A 82 -7.91 12.34 -10.08
C SER A 82 -9.09 13.21 -9.65
N ASP A 83 -10.14 12.61 -9.07
CA ASP A 83 -11.32 13.31 -8.57
C ASP A 83 -11.25 13.47 -7.05
N GLU A 84 -10.89 14.68 -6.63
CA GLU A 84 -10.79 15.08 -5.23
C GLU A 84 -12.14 15.03 -4.50
N ALA A 85 -13.23 15.42 -5.17
CA ALA A 85 -14.55 15.46 -4.56
C ALA A 85 -15.01 14.04 -4.19
N LYS A 86 -14.83 13.09 -5.10
CA LYS A 86 -15.14 11.67 -4.85
C LYS A 86 -14.19 11.04 -3.84
N TRP A 87 -12.92 11.46 -3.81
CA TRP A 87 -11.98 11.01 -2.79
C TRP A 87 -12.39 11.51 -1.40
N ARG A 88 -12.74 12.79 -1.28
CA ARG A 88 -13.27 13.40 -0.06
C ARG A 88 -14.55 12.73 0.41
N GLU A 89 -15.51 12.54 -0.48
CA GLU A 89 -16.77 11.85 -0.19
C GLU A 89 -16.51 10.46 0.42
N ARG A 90 -15.63 9.66 -0.21
CA ARG A 90 -15.27 8.33 0.30
C ARG A 90 -14.51 8.37 1.63
N LEU A 91 -13.69 9.39 1.84
CA LEU A 91 -12.96 9.58 3.09
C LEU A 91 -13.91 9.89 4.24
N GLU A 92 -14.79 10.87 4.04
CA GLU A 92 -15.71 11.37 5.07
C GLU A 92 -16.90 10.43 5.28
N GLY A 93 -17.25 9.62 4.28
CA GLY A 93 -18.29 8.59 4.35
C GLY A 93 -17.85 7.24 4.92
N ARG A 94 -16.56 7.03 5.24
CA ARG A 94 -16.07 5.77 5.80
C ARG A 94 -16.26 5.69 7.31
N ASP A 95 -16.33 4.46 7.83
CA ASP A 95 -16.35 4.23 9.28
C ASP A 95 -15.12 4.84 9.95
N LYS A 96 -15.36 5.59 11.03
CA LYS A 96 -14.30 6.28 11.78
C LYS A 96 -13.37 5.24 12.40
N SER A 97 -12.07 5.45 12.22
CA SER A 97 -11.03 4.62 12.81
C SER A 97 -10.07 5.48 13.63
N TRP A 98 -9.76 5.04 14.86
CA TRP A 98 -8.91 5.78 15.79
C TRP A 98 -7.52 6.16 15.23
N HIS A 99 -7.01 5.40 14.26
CA HIS A 99 -5.65 5.57 13.71
C HIS A 99 -5.63 6.12 12.27
N LYS A 100 -6.77 6.58 11.74
CA LYS A 100 -6.85 7.09 10.36
C LYS A 100 -7.55 8.45 10.32
N PRO A 101 -7.15 9.35 9.40
CA PRO A 101 -7.87 10.61 9.20
C PRO A 101 -9.35 10.37 8.95
N THR A 102 -10.22 11.14 9.59
CA THR A 102 -11.68 11.01 9.39
C THR A 102 -12.28 12.23 8.71
N SER A 103 -11.52 13.33 8.64
CA SER A 103 -11.88 14.52 7.88
C SER A 103 -10.91 14.76 6.74
N TRP A 104 -11.37 15.52 5.75
CA TRP A 104 -10.53 16.00 4.66
C TRP A 104 -9.35 16.81 5.18
N GLU A 105 -9.57 17.64 6.19
CA GLU A 105 -8.55 18.52 6.76
C GLU A 105 -7.42 17.73 7.43
N GLU A 106 -7.74 16.71 8.23
CA GLU A 106 -6.74 15.82 8.85
C GLU A 106 -5.91 15.08 7.79
N LEU A 107 -6.55 14.63 6.71
CA LEU A 107 -5.86 13.96 5.62
C LEU A 107 -4.90 14.92 4.90
N GLN A 108 -5.33 16.16 4.65
CA GLN A 108 -4.49 17.18 4.03
C GLN A 108 -3.28 17.53 4.91
N GLU A 109 -3.45 17.60 6.23
CA GLU A 109 -2.33 17.77 7.17
C GLU A 109 -1.35 16.59 7.13
N LEU A 110 -1.86 15.35 7.10
CA LEU A 110 -1.03 14.16 6.96
C LEU A 110 -0.22 14.18 5.65
N ILE A 111 -0.86 14.53 4.54
CA ILE A 111 -0.22 14.63 3.22
C ILE A 111 0.86 15.72 3.23
N LYS A 112 0.55 16.90 3.80
CA LYS A 112 1.54 17.97 3.98
C LYS A 112 2.73 17.50 4.82
N GLY A 113 2.47 16.71 5.87
CA GLY A 113 3.50 16.12 6.72
C GLY A 113 4.47 15.20 5.98
N TYR A 114 4.04 14.56 4.88
CA TYR A 114 4.94 13.80 4.02
C TYR A 114 5.89 14.68 3.19
N GLY A 115 5.62 15.99 3.05
CA GLY A 115 6.55 16.95 2.46
C GLY A 115 6.97 16.63 1.01
N GLY A 116 6.13 15.92 0.25
CA GLY A 116 6.46 15.49 -1.12
C GLY A 116 7.42 14.29 -1.21
N CYS A 117 7.75 13.64 -0.09
CA CYS A 117 8.62 12.45 -0.07
C CYS A 117 8.04 11.25 -0.85
N THR A 118 6.78 11.33 -1.28
CA THR A 118 6.06 10.33 -2.08
C THR A 118 6.39 10.41 -3.57
N GLU A 119 6.93 11.53 -4.06
CA GLU A 119 7.28 11.72 -5.48
C GLU A 119 8.80 11.50 -5.64
N TYR A 120 9.16 10.27 -5.97
CA TYR A 120 10.54 9.89 -6.31
C TYR A 120 10.55 8.93 -7.49
N ASP A 121 11.67 8.93 -8.20
CA ASP A 121 11.90 7.97 -9.28
C ASP A 121 11.95 6.55 -8.71
N VAL A 122 11.27 5.61 -9.36
CA VAL A 122 11.26 4.19 -8.99
C VAL A 122 12.32 3.38 -9.76
N GLY A 123 13.04 4.02 -10.68
CA GLY A 123 14.02 3.37 -11.54
C GLY A 123 13.37 2.33 -12.46
N ASP A 124 14.01 1.17 -12.59
CA ASP A 124 13.57 0.10 -13.49
C ASP A 124 12.42 -0.77 -12.93
N VAL A 125 11.90 -0.46 -11.74
CA VAL A 125 10.81 -1.24 -11.15
C VAL A 125 9.53 -1.00 -11.95
N PRO A 126 8.90 -2.05 -12.53
CA PRO A 126 7.65 -1.89 -13.27
C PRO A 126 6.57 -1.25 -12.40
N LYS A 127 5.95 -0.19 -12.91
CA LYS A 127 4.96 0.60 -12.20
C LYS A 127 3.73 0.84 -13.05
N MET A 128 2.56 0.60 -12.47
CA MET A 128 1.26 0.98 -13.02
C MET A 128 0.57 1.98 -12.09
N VAL A 129 0.02 3.06 -12.64
CA VAL A 129 -0.80 4.02 -11.89
C VAL A 129 -2.28 3.73 -12.16
N VAL A 130 -3.08 3.67 -11.11
CA VAL A 130 -4.50 3.34 -11.14
C VAL A 130 -5.30 4.46 -10.52
N ASP A 131 -6.20 5.07 -11.29
CA ASP A 131 -7.16 6.03 -10.75
C ASP A 131 -8.44 5.33 -10.30
N THR A 132 -8.59 5.18 -9.00
CA THR A 132 -9.77 4.54 -8.39
C THR A 132 -10.99 5.46 -8.33
N THR A 133 -10.86 6.73 -8.73
CA THR A 133 -11.94 7.72 -8.73
C THR A 133 -12.48 8.01 -10.12
N ALA A 134 -11.81 7.57 -11.18
CA ALA A 134 -12.23 7.76 -12.57
C ALA A 134 -13.75 7.48 -12.76
N PRO A 135 -14.52 8.40 -13.37
CA PRO A 135 -15.98 8.36 -13.36
C PRO A 135 -16.58 7.18 -14.13
N ASN A 136 -15.83 6.59 -15.07
CA ASN A 136 -16.34 5.61 -16.03
C ASN A 136 -15.65 4.23 -15.97
N LEU A 137 -14.79 3.99 -14.98
CA LEU A 137 -14.12 2.71 -14.82
C LEU A 137 -14.74 1.92 -13.65
N GLY A 138 -15.24 0.73 -13.95
CA GLY A 138 -15.73 -0.20 -12.95
C GLY A 138 -14.59 -0.83 -12.15
N VAL A 139 -14.88 -1.28 -10.92
CA VAL A 139 -13.88 -1.98 -10.08
C VAL A 139 -13.32 -3.21 -10.80
N GLU A 140 -14.18 -3.97 -11.48
CA GLU A 140 -13.76 -5.18 -12.23
C GLU A 140 -12.77 -4.86 -13.35
N GLU A 141 -12.97 -3.75 -14.05
CA GLU A 141 -12.07 -3.32 -15.13
C GLU A 141 -10.71 -2.88 -14.57
N LEU A 142 -10.69 -2.13 -13.47
CA LEU A 142 -9.47 -1.76 -12.76
C LEU A 142 -8.69 -2.99 -12.29
N VAL A 143 -9.39 -3.95 -11.65
CA VAL A 143 -8.80 -5.21 -11.19
C VAL A 143 -8.26 -6.01 -12.37
N SER A 144 -9.03 -6.15 -13.46
CA SER A 144 -8.59 -6.84 -14.68
C SER A 144 -7.32 -6.23 -15.25
N SER A 145 -7.23 -4.90 -15.28
CA SER A 145 -6.04 -4.20 -15.77
C SER A 145 -4.82 -4.46 -14.89
N VAL A 146 -4.98 -4.43 -13.56
CA VAL A 146 -3.88 -4.71 -12.61
C VAL A 146 -3.42 -6.17 -12.72
N VAL A 147 -4.35 -7.13 -12.80
CA VAL A 147 -4.02 -8.55 -12.96
C VAL A 147 -3.29 -8.79 -14.27
N ARG A 148 -3.72 -8.15 -15.37
CA ARG A 148 -3.03 -8.24 -16.66
C ARG A 148 -1.61 -7.69 -16.57
N PHE A 149 -1.42 -6.54 -15.92
CA PHE A 149 -0.10 -5.94 -15.69
C PHE A 149 0.82 -6.87 -14.88
N ILE A 150 0.31 -7.51 -13.82
CA ILE A 150 1.07 -8.48 -13.02
C ILE A 150 1.48 -9.71 -13.86
N ALA A 151 0.59 -10.18 -14.74
CA ALA A 151 0.86 -11.35 -15.58
C ALA A 151 1.81 -11.07 -16.75
N SER A 152 1.85 -9.83 -17.26
CA SER A 152 2.68 -9.45 -18.42
C SER A 152 4.07 -8.93 -18.07
N SER A 153 4.32 -8.66 -16.80
CA SER A 153 5.63 -8.24 -16.27
C SER A 153 6.37 -9.46 -15.78
#